data_AF-W2Y1C7-F1
#
_entry.id   AF-W2Y1C7-F1
#
_cell.length_a   1.000
_cell.length_b   1.000
_cell.length_c   1.000
_cell.angle_alpha   90.00
_cell.angle_beta   90.00
_cell.angle_gamma   90.00
#
_symmetry.space_group_name_H-M   'P 1'
#
loop_
_entity.id
_entity.type
_entity.pdbx_description
1 polymer ?
#
loop_
_entity_poly.entity_id
_entity_poly.type
_entity_poly.pdbx_seq_one_letter_code
_entity_poly.pdbx_strand_id
1 'polypeptide(L)'
;MFVDRYRGLRETDAFGWKLTTYWVTKKFLKFRSHLVARDTNAAAAVRFEFSRTDEELMEVKDIRSQHLHNEAAASRTRQGADTIKQADRPRRISSIPTPVLEALPVKDGKKKLYMKAISKEGCTGNGNGGCFDPKRSHFKPDQLPEIVKAYIDDNYKSLAPTDQDS
;
A
#
# COMPACT_ATOMS: atom_id res chain seq x y z
N MET A 1 -28.51 -7.41 3.11
CA MET A 1 -28.06 -8.06 1.85
C MET A 1 -27.33 -9.37 2.13
N PHE A 2 -27.27 -10.28 1.15
CA PHE A 2 -26.48 -11.52 1.22
C PHE A 2 -25.03 -11.26 1.68
N VAL A 3 -24.47 -10.13 1.26
CA VAL A 3 -23.12 -9.65 1.59
C VAL A 3 -22.95 -9.27 3.08
N ASP A 4 -23.98 -8.78 3.76
CA ASP A 4 -23.91 -8.42 5.19
C ASP A 4 -23.71 -9.65 6.10
N ARG A 5 -24.12 -10.83 5.63
CA ARG A 5 -23.82 -12.11 6.30
C ARG A 5 -22.34 -12.53 6.16
N TYR A 6 -21.53 -11.81 5.40
CA TYR A 6 -20.08 -12.03 5.24
C TYR A 6 -19.24 -10.97 5.96
N ARG A 7 -19.74 -10.46 7.10
CA ARG A 7 -19.18 -9.45 8.02
C ARG A 7 -17.68 -9.58 8.42
N GLY A 8 -16.94 -10.56 7.93
CA GLY A 8 -15.51 -10.79 8.21
C GLY A 8 -14.56 -10.53 7.02
N LEU A 9 -15.07 -10.05 5.89
CA LEU A 9 -14.23 -9.59 4.77
C LEU A 9 -14.05 -8.08 4.86
N ARG A 10 -12.79 -7.63 4.93
CA ARG A 10 -12.46 -6.20 4.88
C ARG A 10 -12.51 -5.77 3.41
N GLU A 11 -12.88 -4.52 3.13
CA GLU A 11 -12.90 -4.00 1.75
C GLU A 11 -11.53 -4.11 1.06
N THR A 12 -10.44 -3.96 1.83
CA THR A 12 -9.06 -4.06 1.33
C THR A 12 -8.59 -5.50 1.07
N ASP A 13 -9.38 -6.52 1.40
CA ASP A 13 -8.99 -7.92 1.29
C ASP A 13 -9.33 -8.49 -0.09
N ALA A 14 -8.56 -8.06 -1.10
CA ALA A 14 -8.76 -8.46 -2.50
C ALA A 14 -8.76 -9.99 -2.67
N PHE A 15 -7.95 -10.71 -1.90
CA PHE A 15 -7.87 -12.17 -1.97
C PHE A 15 -9.14 -12.83 -1.42
N GLY A 16 -9.63 -12.39 -0.26
CA GLY A 16 -10.88 -12.85 0.32
C GLY A 16 -12.09 -12.56 -0.58
N TRP A 17 -12.13 -11.40 -1.24
CA TRP A 17 -13.17 -11.08 -2.23
C TRP A 17 -13.10 -11.98 -3.47
N LYS A 18 -11.89 -12.28 -3.97
CA LYS A 18 -11.70 -13.20 -5.10
C LYS A 18 -12.21 -14.61 -4.80
N LEU A 19 -11.85 -15.16 -3.64
CA LEU A 19 -12.31 -16.50 -3.22
C LEU A 19 -13.83 -16.55 -3.01
N THR A 20 -14.40 -15.51 -2.40
CA THR A 20 -15.86 -15.39 -2.21
C THR A 20 -16.59 -15.37 -3.55
N THR A 21 -16.06 -14.61 -4.51
CA THR A 21 -16.59 -14.55 -5.88
C THR A 21 -16.55 -15.94 -6.53
N TYR A 22 -15.42 -16.64 -6.44
CA TYR A 22 -15.28 -17.99 -6.99
C TYR A 22 -16.32 -18.97 -6.42
N TRP A 23 -16.51 -18.99 -5.10
CA TRP A 23 -17.50 -19.83 -4.45
C TRP A 23 -18.94 -19.51 -4.91
N VAL A 24 -19.30 -18.22 -4.97
CA VAL A 24 -20.61 -17.78 -5.49
C VAL A 24 -20.81 -18.21 -6.94
N THR A 25 -19.80 -18.00 -7.80
CA THR A 25 -19.84 -18.43 -9.21
C THR A 25 -20.07 -19.92 -9.33
N LYS A 26 -19.42 -20.74 -8.50
CA LYS A 26 -19.59 -22.20 -8.52
C LYS A 26 -21.02 -22.62 -8.17
N LYS A 27 -21.64 -22.03 -7.15
CA LYS A 27 -23.05 -22.30 -6.80
C LYS A 27 -23.99 -21.91 -7.94
N PHE A 28 -23.78 -20.76 -8.58
CA PHE A 28 -24.58 -20.36 -9.75
C PHE A 28 -24.35 -21.26 -10.97
N LEU A 29 -23.13 -21.77 -11.16
CA LEU A 29 -22.84 -22.72 -12.23
C LEU A 29 -23.60 -24.03 -12.02
N LYS A 30 -23.66 -24.53 -10.77
CA LYS A 30 -24.47 -25.69 -10.39
C LYS A 30 -25.97 -25.44 -10.59
N PHE A 31 -26.47 -24.29 -10.16
CA PHE A 31 -27.86 -23.89 -10.44
C PHE A 31 -28.18 -23.92 -11.94
N ARG A 32 -27.31 -23.32 -12.76
CA ARG A 32 -27.46 -23.29 -14.21
C ARG A 32 -27.45 -24.71 -14.82
N SER A 33 -26.62 -25.62 -14.34
CA SER A 33 -26.59 -26.99 -14.86
C SER A 33 -27.92 -27.71 -14.63
N HIS A 34 -28.54 -27.53 -13.45
CA HIS A 34 -29.87 -28.07 -13.15
C HIS A 34 -30.96 -27.47 -14.05
N LEU A 35 -30.91 -26.16 -14.32
CA LEU A 35 -31.85 -25.53 -15.26
C LEU A 35 -31.72 -26.08 -16.69
N VAL A 36 -30.49 -26.30 -17.17
CA VAL A 36 -30.23 -26.91 -18.49
C VAL A 36 -30.79 -28.35 -18.55
N ALA A 37 -30.67 -29.09 -17.45
CA ALA A 37 -31.25 -30.43 -17.29
C ALA A 37 -32.78 -30.43 -17.08
N ARG A 38 -33.41 -29.24 -17.02
CA ARG A 38 -34.84 -29.05 -16.69
C ARG A 38 -35.26 -29.62 -15.34
N ASP A 39 -34.31 -29.78 -14.42
CA ASP A 39 -34.57 -30.22 -13.05
C ASP A 39 -34.80 -28.98 -12.15
N THR A 40 -36.04 -28.51 -12.14
CA THR A 40 -36.43 -27.31 -11.37
C THR A 40 -36.36 -27.53 -9.86
N ASN A 41 -36.50 -28.77 -9.39
CA ASN A 41 -36.44 -29.10 -7.97
C ASN A 41 -35.01 -29.01 -7.46
N ALA A 42 -34.05 -29.63 -8.17
CA ALA A 42 -32.65 -29.51 -7.83
C ALA A 42 -32.14 -28.07 -7.99
N ALA A 43 -32.58 -27.34 -9.02
CA ALA A 43 -32.27 -25.93 -9.18
C ALA A 43 -32.76 -25.10 -7.97
N ALA A 44 -34.00 -25.32 -7.52
CA ALA A 44 -34.54 -24.64 -6.34
C ALA A 44 -33.77 -25.01 -5.05
N ALA A 45 -33.24 -26.24 -4.96
CA ALA A 45 -32.51 -26.72 -3.79
C ALA A 45 -31.16 -26.01 -3.60
N VAL A 46 -30.50 -25.53 -4.67
CA VAL A 46 -29.20 -24.85 -4.58
C VAL A 46 -29.22 -23.65 -3.62
N ARG A 47 -30.36 -22.98 -3.45
CA ARG A 47 -30.50 -21.85 -2.50
C ARG A 47 -30.16 -22.24 -1.06
N PHE A 48 -30.40 -23.51 -0.69
CA PHE A 48 -30.14 -24.02 0.65
C PHE A 48 -28.67 -24.41 0.85
N GLU A 49 -27.91 -24.55 -0.23
CA GLU A 49 -26.46 -24.81 -0.17
C GLU A 49 -25.65 -23.56 0.18
N PHE A 50 -26.24 -22.37 0.10
CA PHE A 50 -25.59 -21.14 0.55
C PHE A 50 -25.56 -21.09 2.09
N SER A 51 -24.59 -21.79 2.69
CA SER A 51 -24.37 -21.83 4.13
C SER A 51 -23.03 -21.24 4.54
N ARG A 52 -22.95 -20.73 5.79
CA ARG A 52 -21.69 -20.28 6.41
C ARG A 52 -20.77 -21.43 6.84
N THR A 53 -21.36 -22.64 6.95
CA THR A 53 -20.70 -23.90 7.27
C THR A 53 -20.47 -24.76 6.03
N ASP A 54 -20.66 -24.20 4.83
CA ASP A 54 -20.33 -24.87 3.58
C ASP A 54 -18.82 -25.20 3.58
N GLU A 55 -18.49 -26.46 3.33
CA GLU A 55 -17.10 -26.96 3.43
C GLU A 55 -16.15 -26.20 2.51
N GLU A 56 -16.58 -25.89 1.29
CA GLU A 56 -15.75 -25.13 0.34
C GLU A 56 -15.53 -23.69 0.83
N LEU A 57 -16.55 -23.09 1.47
CA LEU A 57 -16.38 -21.79 2.09
C LEU A 57 -15.44 -21.84 3.32
N MET A 58 -15.44 -22.94 4.07
CA MET A 58 -14.50 -23.14 5.18
C MET A 58 -13.07 -23.33 4.69
N GLU A 59 -12.88 -24.10 3.62
CA GLU A 59 -11.59 -24.27 2.95
C GLU A 59 -11.05 -22.92 2.43
N VAL A 60 -11.92 -22.11 1.81
CA VAL A 60 -11.61 -20.73 1.40
C VAL A 60 -11.11 -19.87 2.58
N LYS A 61 -11.76 -19.98 3.75
CA LYS A 61 -11.35 -19.24 4.95
C LYS A 61 -10.05 -19.75 5.53
N ASP A 62 -9.79 -21.05 5.43
CA ASP A 62 -8.53 -21.64 5.87
C ASP A 62 -7.37 -21.22 4.97
N ILE A 63 -7.52 -21.30 3.64
CA ILE A 63 -6.55 -20.80 2.66
C ILE A 63 -6.24 -19.32 2.92
N ARG A 64 -7.24 -18.50 3.21
CA ARG A 64 -7.06 -17.09 3.58
C ARG A 64 -6.28 -16.93 4.88
N SER A 65 -6.62 -17.71 5.91
CA SER A 65 -5.92 -17.67 7.21
C SER A 65 -4.45 -18.07 7.06
N GLN A 66 -4.17 -19.11 6.27
CA GLN A 66 -2.82 -19.54 5.93
C GLN A 66 -2.06 -18.47 5.14
N HIS A 67 -2.71 -17.82 4.15
CA HIS A 67 -2.10 -16.72 3.39
C HIS A 67 -1.68 -15.57 4.31
N LEU A 68 -2.58 -15.10 5.19
CA LEU A 68 -2.29 -14.04 6.16
C LEU A 68 -1.19 -14.47 7.16
N HIS A 69 -1.20 -15.73 7.61
CA HIS A 69 -0.17 -16.26 8.48
C HIS A 69 1.19 -16.29 7.79
N ASN A 70 1.24 -16.69 6.52
CA ASN A 70 2.46 -16.73 5.71
C ASN A 70 2.98 -15.33 5.39
N GLU A 71 2.12 -14.36 5.11
CA GLU A 71 2.51 -12.96 4.96
C GLU A 71 3.09 -12.39 6.27
N ALA A 72 2.45 -12.67 7.41
CA ALA A 72 2.94 -12.26 8.72
C ALA A 72 4.26 -12.97 9.09
N ALA A 73 4.42 -14.25 8.73
CA ALA A 73 5.67 -14.99 8.90
C ALA A 73 6.78 -14.42 7.99
N ALA A 74 6.50 -14.18 6.71
CA ALA A 74 7.44 -13.56 5.78
C ALA A 74 7.84 -12.14 6.22
N SER A 75 6.90 -11.36 6.76
CA SER A 75 7.19 -10.05 7.37
C SER A 75 8.10 -10.17 8.60
N ARG A 76 7.88 -11.17 9.45
CA ARG A 76 8.73 -11.43 10.63
C ARG A 76 10.12 -11.95 10.26
N THR A 77 10.23 -12.81 9.25
CA THR A 77 11.52 -13.26 8.70
C THR A 77 12.26 -12.11 8.03
N ARG A 78 11.56 -11.20 7.33
CA ARG A 78 12.16 -9.96 6.81
C ARG A 78 12.65 -9.05 7.93
N GLN A 79 11.87 -8.89 9.01
CA GLN A 79 12.31 -8.12 10.18
C GLN A 79 13.52 -8.76 10.89
N GLY A 80 13.56 -10.09 11.07
CA GLY A 80 14.70 -10.78 11.66
C GLY A 80 15.96 -10.78 10.78
N ALA A 81 15.79 -10.86 9.46
CA ALA A 81 16.88 -10.68 8.50
C ALA A 81 17.30 -9.21 8.38
N ASP A 82 16.40 -8.25 8.57
CA ASP A 82 16.74 -6.82 8.63
C ASP A 82 17.53 -6.51 9.90
N THR A 83 17.26 -7.12 11.07
CA THR A 83 18.07 -6.89 12.28
C THR A 83 19.52 -7.38 12.13
N ILE A 84 19.75 -8.48 11.39
CA ILE A 84 21.10 -9.01 11.13
C ILE A 84 21.77 -8.28 9.95
N LYS A 85 21.01 -7.86 8.94
CA LYS A 85 21.54 -7.10 7.79
C LYS A 85 21.67 -5.59 8.05
N GLN A 86 21.10 -5.03 9.10
CA GLN A 86 21.27 -3.61 9.42
C GLN A 86 22.67 -3.28 9.95
N ALA A 87 23.42 -4.28 10.43
CA ALA A 87 24.81 -4.11 10.81
C ALA A 87 25.77 -3.98 9.61
N ASP A 88 25.38 -4.48 8.42
CA ASP A 88 26.25 -4.52 7.23
C ASP A 88 25.56 -4.11 5.93
N ARG A 89 24.41 -3.43 5.99
CA ARG A 89 23.89 -2.76 4.81
C ARG A 89 24.82 -1.57 4.58
N PRO A 90 25.61 -1.50 3.48
CA PRO A 90 26.27 -0.26 3.14
C PRO A 90 25.16 0.77 3.08
N ARG A 91 25.23 1.77 3.97
CA ARG A 91 24.33 2.92 3.94
C ARG A 91 24.26 3.29 2.46
N ARG A 92 23.06 3.28 1.87
CA ARG A 92 22.89 3.84 0.53
C ARG A 92 23.52 5.22 0.63
N ILE A 93 24.72 5.36 0.06
CA ILE A 93 25.39 6.64 -0.05
C ILE A 93 24.34 7.45 -0.77
N SER A 94 23.77 8.43 -0.07
CA SER A 94 22.83 9.33 -0.71
C SER A 94 23.54 9.84 -1.94
N SER A 95 22.93 9.73 -3.11
CA SER A 95 23.45 10.38 -4.33
C SER A 95 23.63 11.89 -4.12
N ILE A 96 23.02 12.42 -3.05
CA ILE A 96 23.19 13.76 -2.53
C ILE A 96 24.53 13.86 -1.78
N PRO A 97 25.43 14.77 -2.19
CA PRO A 97 26.67 15.06 -1.49
C PRO A 97 26.44 15.46 -0.03
N THR A 98 27.30 14.98 0.89
CA THR A 98 27.26 15.31 2.32
C THR A 98 27.17 16.82 2.61
N PRO A 99 27.93 17.70 1.93
CA PRO A 99 27.84 19.15 2.16
C PRO A 99 26.45 19.72 1.89
N VAL A 100 25.75 19.18 0.89
CA VAL A 100 24.37 19.57 0.57
C VAL A 100 23.43 19.14 1.69
N LEU A 101 23.60 17.91 2.23
CA LEU A 101 22.76 17.39 3.32
C LEU A 101 22.96 18.13 4.65
N GLU A 102 24.16 18.64 4.93
CA GLU A 102 24.46 19.43 6.13
C GLU A 102 23.89 20.84 6.02
N ALA A 103 23.95 21.43 4.83
CA ALA A 103 23.38 22.76 4.55
C ALA A 103 21.84 22.77 4.42
N LEU A 104 21.16 21.62 4.49
CA LEU A 104 19.70 21.59 4.40
C LEU A 104 19.05 22.26 5.62
N PRO A 105 18.12 23.21 5.39
CA PRO A 105 17.31 23.78 6.46
C PRO A 105 16.57 22.69 7.27
N VAL A 106 16.43 22.92 8.57
CA VAL A 106 15.79 21.99 9.51
C VAL A 106 14.57 22.66 10.13
N LYS A 107 13.40 22.02 10.03
CA LYS A 107 12.18 22.41 10.73
C LYS A 107 12.10 21.70 12.08
N ASP A 108 11.81 22.46 13.14
CA ASP A 108 11.63 21.98 14.52
C ASP A 108 12.83 21.18 15.07
N GLY A 109 14.03 21.42 14.54
CA GLY A 109 15.27 20.72 14.92
C GLY A 109 15.30 19.22 14.59
N LYS A 110 14.27 18.69 13.92
CA LYS A 110 14.07 17.24 13.74
C LYS A 110 13.93 16.80 12.29
N LYS A 111 13.40 17.66 11.40
CA LYS A 111 13.10 17.28 10.01
C LYS A 111 13.85 18.17 9.03
N LYS A 112 14.67 17.57 8.17
CA LYS A 112 15.40 18.29 7.12
C LYS A 112 14.48 18.55 5.92
N LEU A 113 14.70 19.66 5.23
CA LEU A 113 13.98 19.98 4.00
C LEU A 113 14.08 18.85 2.96
N TYR A 114 12.95 18.48 2.36
CA TYR A 114 12.96 17.67 1.15
C TYR A 114 13.10 18.56 -0.08
N MET A 115 14.28 18.54 -0.71
CA MET A 115 14.59 19.40 -1.86
C MET A 115 13.59 19.28 -3.02
N LYS A 116 13.11 18.06 -3.33
CA LYS A 116 12.11 17.88 -4.39
C LYS A 116 10.78 18.59 -4.10
N ALA A 117 10.46 18.84 -2.82
CA ALA A 117 9.22 19.54 -2.43
C ALA A 117 9.21 21.02 -2.84
N ILE A 118 10.38 21.62 -3.06
CA ILE A 118 10.52 23.02 -3.51
C ILE A 118 11.05 23.13 -4.95
N SER A 119 11.18 21.98 -5.63
CA SER A 119 11.65 21.89 -7.02
C SER A 119 10.47 21.72 -7.99
N LYS A 120 10.68 22.03 -9.27
CA LYS A 120 9.67 21.79 -10.32
C LYS A 120 9.35 20.31 -10.54
N GLU A 121 10.26 19.39 -10.18
CA GLU A 121 9.97 17.96 -10.24
C GLU A 121 8.86 17.55 -9.27
N GLY A 122 8.70 18.30 -8.17
CA GLY A 122 7.72 18.02 -7.14
C GLY A 122 8.04 16.76 -6.33
N CYS A 123 7.37 16.62 -5.19
CA CYS A 123 7.34 15.36 -4.46
C CYS A 123 6.02 14.65 -4.76
N THR A 124 6.09 13.42 -5.27
CA THR A 124 4.96 12.47 -5.21
C THR A 124 4.77 12.13 -3.72
N GLY A 125 4.07 12.98 -2.99
CA GLY A 125 3.84 12.82 -1.56
C GLY A 125 3.00 11.58 -1.24
N ASN A 126 2.73 11.36 0.05
CA ASN A 126 1.89 10.26 0.54
C ASN A 126 0.37 10.47 0.33
N GLY A 127 -0.05 11.37 -0.56
CA GLY A 127 -1.46 11.73 -0.79
C GLY A 127 -2.03 12.80 0.16
N ASN A 128 -1.40 13.06 1.31
CA ASN A 128 -1.84 14.06 2.31
C ASN A 128 -0.89 15.26 2.44
N GLY A 129 -0.14 15.59 1.38
CA GLY A 129 0.83 16.70 1.40
C GLY A 129 2.16 16.43 2.11
N GLY A 130 2.40 15.20 2.60
CA GLY A 130 3.64 14.80 3.27
C GLY A 130 4.63 14.04 2.38
N CYS A 131 5.91 14.00 2.79
CA CYS A 131 6.95 13.17 2.16
C CYS A 131 6.79 11.70 2.59
N PHE A 132 7.20 10.75 1.73
CA PHE A 132 7.34 9.34 2.14
C PHE A 132 8.46 9.12 3.18
N ASP A 133 9.42 10.05 3.30
CA ASP A 133 10.50 9.97 4.29
C ASP A 133 10.11 10.69 5.60
N PRO A 134 9.95 9.98 6.73
CA PRO A 134 9.53 10.58 8.00
C PRO A 134 10.56 11.54 8.60
N LYS A 135 11.83 11.49 8.15
CA LYS A 135 12.90 12.41 8.56
C LYS A 135 12.94 13.69 7.73
N ARG A 136 12.07 13.81 6.73
CA ARG A 136 12.02 14.95 5.82
C ARG A 136 10.68 15.66 5.87
N SER A 137 10.71 16.96 5.68
CA SER A 137 9.52 17.80 5.70
C SER A 137 9.41 18.62 4.42
N HIS A 138 8.16 18.82 4.00
CA HIS A 138 7.80 19.79 2.98
C HIS A 138 7.60 21.12 3.70
N PHE A 139 8.49 22.06 3.44
CA PHE A 139 8.34 23.45 3.88
C PHE A 139 9.18 24.33 2.97
N LYS A 140 8.89 25.61 2.97
CA LYS A 140 9.66 26.60 2.21
C LYS A 140 10.53 27.35 3.21
N PRO A 141 11.87 27.22 3.16
CA PRO A 141 12.74 28.01 4.03
C PRO A 141 12.79 29.45 3.54
N ASP A 142 12.89 30.41 4.47
CA ASP A 142 13.05 31.84 4.14
C ASP A 142 14.41 32.14 3.50
N GLN A 143 15.43 31.34 3.84
CA GLN A 143 16.76 31.38 3.25
C GLN A 143 17.21 29.98 2.87
N LEU A 144 17.58 29.80 1.59
CA LEU A 144 18.13 28.56 1.08
C LEU A 144 19.62 28.74 0.78
N PRO A 145 20.53 27.96 1.39
CA PRO A 145 21.95 28.06 1.10
C PRO A 145 22.24 27.79 -0.38
N GLU A 146 23.21 28.53 -0.94
CA GLU A 146 23.55 28.51 -2.37
C GLU A 146 23.94 27.10 -2.85
N ILE A 147 24.65 26.34 -2.02
CA ILE A 147 25.03 24.95 -2.30
C ILE A 147 23.81 24.02 -2.49
N VAL A 148 22.70 24.30 -1.79
CA VAL A 148 21.46 23.53 -1.91
C VAL A 148 20.68 23.98 -3.16
N LYS A 149 20.69 25.29 -3.45
CA LYS A 149 20.06 25.86 -4.64
C LYS A 149 20.70 25.31 -5.93
N ALA A 150 22.02 25.37 -6.05
CA ALA A 150 22.77 24.82 -7.18
C ALA A 150 22.47 23.32 -7.38
N TYR A 151 22.42 22.56 -6.29
CA TYR A 151 22.09 21.13 -6.36
C TYR A 151 20.66 20.87 -6.88
N ILE A 152 19.67 21.70 -6.48
CA ILE A 152 18.29 21.59 -6.98
C ILE A 152 18.20 21.94 -8.47
N ASP A 153 18.93 22.96 -8.90
CA ASP A 153 18.96 23.38 -10.30
C ASP A 153 19.52 22.27 -11.20
N ASP A 154 20.61 21.63 -10.80
CA ASP A 154 21.26 20.58 -11.58
C ASP A 154 20.48 19.24 -11.56
N ASN A 155 19.79 18.92 -10.46
CA ASN A 155 19.26 17.58 -10.24
C ASN A 155 17.72 17.47 -10.23
N TYR A 156 16.99 18.57 -10.02
CA TYR A 156 15.54 18.55 -9.77
C TYR A 156 14.73 19.54 -10.63
N LYS A 157 15.22 19.83 -11.85
CA LYS A 157 14.58 20.71 -12.84
C LYS A 157 14.37 22.15 -12.33
N SER A 158 15.26 22.61 -11.45
CA SER A 158 15.23 23.92 -10.82
C SER A 158 14.13 24.15 -9.79
N LEU A 159 14.29 25.22 -9.01
CA LEU A 159 13.30 25.65 -8.03
C LEU A 159 11.94 25.90 -8.70
N ALA A 160 10.87 25.42 -8.05
CA ALA A 160 9.51 25.74 -8.46
C ALA A 160 9.30 27.26 -8.36
N PRO A 161 8.59 27.88 -9.31
CA PRO A 161 8.26 29.29 -9.21
C PRO A 161 7.53 29.55 -7.89
N THR A 162 7.91 30.63 -7.21
CA THR A 162 7.17 31.19 -6.09
C THR A 162 5.77 31.53 -6.58
N ASP A 163 4.77 30.74 -6.20
CA ASP A 163 3.39 31.22 -6.22
C ASP A 163 3.34 32.44 -5.29
N GLN A 164 3.18 33.62 -5.91
CA GLN A 164 2.72 34.84 -5.25
C GLN A 164 1.20 34.73 -5.08
N ASP A 165 0.73 35.22 -3.94
CA ASP A 165 -0.65 35.62 -3.61
C ASP A 165 -1.77 34.56 -3.63
N SER A 166 -2.25 34.20 -2.43
CA SER A 166 -3.58 34.61 -1.93
C SER A 166 -3.71 34.36 -0.43
#